data_AF-A0A349GP67-F1
#
_entry.id   AF-A0A349GP67-F1
#
_cell.length_a   1.000
_cell.length_b   1.000
_cell.length_c   1.000
_cell.angle_alpha   90.00
_cell.angle_beta   90.00
_cell.angle_gamma   90.00
#
_symmetry.space_group_name_H-M   'P 1'
#
loop_
_entity.id
_entity.type
_entity.pdbx_description
1 polymer ?
#
loop_
_entity_poly.entity_id
_entity_poly.type
_entity_poly.pdbx_seq_one_letter_code
_entity_poly.pdbx_strand_id
1 'polypeptide(L)'
;MIKINMIKAKSMAALTGGLEKFENSKDIVKNADFKSLETFIKQYLNTADKKQRAELSEEFRKRHLELYEFLKSNSELVNAETEINKMISDALQGMTKEKENQELNNLFETIRESEKS
;
A
#
# COMPACT_ATOMS: atom_id res chain seq x y z
N MET A 1 8.26 40.20 34.83
CA MET A 1 9.30 39.34 34.22
C MET A 1 8.78 37.96 33.78
N ILE A 2 7.97 37.26 34.58
CA ILE A 2 7.44 35.90 34.30
C ILE A 2 6.62 35.80 33.00
N LYS A 3 5.80 36.82 32.67
CA LYS A 3 4.92 36.80 31.48
C LYS A 3 5.66 36.77 30.14
N ILE A 4 6.82 37.43 30.02
CA ILE A 4 7.60 37.50 28.78
C ILE A 4 8.24 36.14 28.44
N ASN A 5 8.77 35.45 29.45
CA ASN A 5 9.33 34.10 29.26
C ASN A 5 8.26 33.08 28.83
N MET A 6 7.04 33.23 29.35
CA MET A 6 5.92 32.35 28.98
C MET A 6 5.46 32.56 27.52
N ILE A 7 5.44 33.81 27.05
CA ILE A 7 5.13 34.15 25.64
C ILE A 7 6.22 33.61 24.71
N LYS A 8 7.50 33.77 25.07
CA LYS A 8 8.63 33.25 24.29
C LYS A 8 8.58 31.72 24.16
N ALA A 9 8.28 31.01 25.25
CA ALA A 9 8.15 29.57 25.26
C ALA A 9 7.00 29.09 24.36
N LYS A 10 5.83 29.74 24.42
CA LYS A 10 4.69 29.42 23.54
C LYS A 10 4.99 29.66 22.06
N SER A 11 5.66 30.77 21.74
CA SER A 11 6.04 31.11 20.37
C SER A 11 7.06 30.12 19.80
N MET A 12 8.04 29.70 20.60
CA MET A 12 9.00 28.67 20.20
C MET A 12 8.34 27.30 20.01
N ALA A 13 7.44 26.89 20.91
CA ALA A 13 6.68 25.65 20.76
C ALA A 13 5.81 25.64 19.50
N ALA A 14 5.18 26.77 19.17
CA ALA A 14 4.40 26.92 17.94
C ALA A 14 5.29 26.86 16.68
N LEU A 15 6.48 27.46 16.72
CA LEU A 15 7.46 27.39 15.63
C LEU A 15 7.99 25.97 15.44
N THR A 16 8.42 25.30 16.49
CA THR A 16 8.91 23.91 16.44
C THR A 16 7.82 22.96 15.96
N GLY A 17 6.59 23.06 16.50
CA GLY A 17 5.47 22.26 16.03
C GLY A 17 5.03 22.57 14.60
N GLY A 18 5.24 23.81 14.13
CA GLY A 18 5.01 24.20 12.74
C GLY A 18 6.06 23.61 11.79
N LEU A 19 7.34 23.65 12.18
CA LEU A 19 8.45 23.05 11.44
C LEU A 19 8.34 21.53 11.38
N GLU A 20 8.00 20.88 12.48
CA GLU A 20 7.83 19.43 12.55
C GLU A 20 6.65 18.97 11.68
N LYS A 21 5.52 19.69 11.68
CA LYS A 21 4.41 19.44 10.74
C LYS A 21 4.81 19.66 9.28
N PHE A 22 5.61 20.69 9.01
CA PHE A 22 6.12 20.98 7.67
C PHE A 22 7.10 19.92 7.19
N GLU A 23 8.00 19.43 8.04
CA GLU A 23 8.93 18.35 7.72
C GLU A 23 8.21 17.00 7.58
N ASN A 24 7.23 16.71 8.43
CA ASN A 24 6.38 15.52 8.26
C ASN A 24 5.53 15.58 6.98
N SER A 25 5.14 16.78 6.52
CA SER A 25 4.52 16.96 5.21
C SER A 25 5.48 16.82 4.02
N LYS A 26 6.79 16.69 4.25
CA LYS A 26 7.76 16.43 3.17
C LYS A 26 7.82 14.96 2.77
N ASP A 27 7.36 14.03 3.60
CA ASP A 27 7.44 12.60 3.29
C ASP A 27 6.12 12.04 2.72
N ILE A 28 5.57 12.75 1.74
CA ILE A 28 4.34 12.37 1.03
C ILE A 28 4.51 11.02 0.34
N VAL A 29 5.70 10.71 -0.19
CA VAL A 29 5.99 9.43 -0.83
C VAL A 29 5.94 8.26 0.16
N LYS A 30 6.46 8.40 1.39
CA LYS A 30 6.38 7.31 2.38
C LYS A 30 4.96 7.03 2.86
N ASN A 31 4.12 8.07 2.90
CA ASN A 31 2.75 7.97 3.37
C ASN A 31 1.73 7.77 2.22
N ALA A 32 2.19 7.77 0.97
CA ALA A 32 1.35 7.61 -0.19
C ALA A 32 0.97 6.14 -0.41
N ASP A 33 -0.25 5.95 -0.86
CA ASP A 33 -0.82 4.66 -1.15
C ASP A 33 -0.77 4.44 -2.66
N PHE A 34 0.10 3.51 -3.06
CA PHE A 34 0.35 3.15 -4.45
C PHE A 34 -0.35 1.85 -4.84
N LYS A 35 -1.32 1.35 -4.06
CA LYS A 35 -2.01 0.08 -4.35
C LYS A 35 -2.88 0.15 -5.60
N SER A 36 -3.44 1.32 -5.91
CA SER A 36 -4.34 1.49 -7.04
C SER A 36 -4.17 2.85 -7.71
N LEU A 37 -4.52 2.91 -8.99
CA LEU A 37 -4.55 4.15 -9.75
C LEU A 37 -5.51 5.18 -9.14
N GLU A 38 -6.65 4.73 -8.62
CA GLU A 38 -7.65 5.61 -8.01
C GLU A 38 -7.08 6.32 -6.77
N THR A 39 -6.46 5.57 -5.87
CA THR A 39 -5.88 6.15 -4.66
C THR A 39 -4.72 7.08 -4.99
N PHE A 40 -3.87 6.69 -5.95
CA PHE A 40 -2.80 7.53 -6.45
C PHE A 40 -3.33 8.86 -7.04
N ILE A 41 -4.34 8.82 -7.93
CA ILE A 41 -4.90 10.04 -8.54
C ILE A 41 -5.48 10.95 -7.47
N LYS A 42 -6.21 10.41 -6.49
CA LYS A 42 -6.74 11.19 -5.36
C LYS A 42 -5.60 11.88 -4.60
N GLN A 43 -4.51 11.18 -4.29
CA GLN A 43 -3.37 11.77 -3.59
C GLN A 43 -2.62 12.80 -4.44
N TYR A 44 -2.42 12.51 -5.72
CA TYR A 44 -1.75 13.39 -6.68
C TYR A 44 -2.50 14.72 -6.84
N LEU A 45 -3.83 14.67 -7.01
CA LEU A 45 -4.66 15.88 -7.16
C LEU A 45 -4.72 16.70 -5.86
N ASN A 46 -4.64 16.05 -4.71
CA ASN A 46 -4.65 16.72 -3.40
C ASN A 46 -3.27 17.22 -2.95
N THR A 47 -2.20 16.93 -3.71
CA THR A 47 -0.85 17.43 -3.40
C THR A 47 -0.65 18.79 -4.04
N ALA A 48 -0.51 19.84 -3.23
CA ALA A 48 -0.39 21.21 -3.71
C ALA A 48 0.96 21.50 -4.41
N ASP A 49 2.05 20.91 -3.92
CA ASP A 49 3.39 21.15 -4.42
C ASP A 49 3.69 20.37 -5.72
N LYS A 50 4.25 21.06 -6.71
CA LYS A 50 4.55 20.47 -8.03
C LYS A 50 5.66 19.42 -7.97
N LYS A 51 6.68 19.63 -7.12
CA LYS A 51 7.80 18.71 -6.99
C LYS A 51 7.35 17.42 -6.31
N GLN A 52 6.55 17.52 -5.25
CA GLN A 52 5.95 16.37 -4.58
C GLN A 52 5.00 15.58 -5.49
N ARG A 53 4.20 16.26 -6.33
CA ARG A 53 3.41 15.60 -7.38
C ARG A 53 4.27 14.80 -8.35
N ALA A 54 5.39 15.37 -8.81
CA ALA A 54 6.31 14.68 -9.72
C ALA A 54 6.94 13.44 -9.06
N GLU A 55 7.35 13.55 -7.80
CA GLU A 55 7.89 12.43 -7.02
C GLU A 55 6.86 11.31 -6.85
N LEU A 56 5.60 11.65 -6.53
CA LEU A 56 4.50 10.69 -6.47
C LEU A 56 4.30 9.95 -7.80
N SER A 57 4.31 10.67 -8.92
CA SER A 57 4.10 10.06 -10.24
C SER A 57 5.24 9.12 -10.64
N GLU A 58 6.49 9.49 -10.34
CA GLU A 58 7.64 8.64 -10.65
C GLU A 58 7.66 7.38 -9.79
N GLU A 59 7.37 7.49 -8.50
CA GLU A 59 7.29 6.33 -7.61
C GLU A 59 6.13 5.40 -7.97
N PHE A 60 4.96 5.95 -8.30
CA PHE A 60 3.83 5.15 -8.79
C PHE A 60 4.22 4.38 -10.06
N ARG A 61 4.81 5.07 -11.04
CA ARG A 61 5.26 4.45 -12.30
C ARG A 61 6.30 3.37 -12.05
N LYS A 62 7.32 3.65 -11.23
CA LYS A 62 8.42 2.73 -10.93
C LYS A 62 7.91 1.43 -10.31
N ARG A 63 7.10 1.52 -9.25
CA ARG A 63 6.55 0.33 -8.58
C ARG A 63 5.67 -0.51 -9.49
N HIS A 64 4.84 0.12 -10.32
CA HIS A 64 3.98 -0.61 -11.25
C HIS A 64 4.77 -1.25 -12.40
N LEU A 65 5.88 -0.63 -12.82
CA LEU A 65 6.79 -1.24 -13.79
C LEU A 65 7.54 -2.43 -13.18
N GLU A 66 8.07 -2.30 -11.96
CA GLU A 66 8.70 -3.39 -11.22
C GLU A 66 7.73 -4.57 -11.03
N LEU A 67 6.47 -4.29 -10.66
CA LEU A 67 5.44 -5.31 -10.56
C LEU A 67 5.16 -5.97 -11.92
N TYR A 68 5.05 -5.17 -12.99
CA TYR A 68 4.86 -5.70 -14.33
C TYR A 68 6.00 -6.63 -14.75
N GLU A 69 7.25 -6.22 -14.55
CA GLU A 69 8.43 -7.01 -14.87
C GLU A 69 8.50 -8.29 -14.03
N PHE A 70 8.15 -8.21 -12.75
CA PHE A 70 8.04 -9.34 -11.86
C PHE A 70 7.00 -10.35 -12.37
N LEU A 71 5.77 -9.91 -12.65
CA LEU A 71 4.71 -10.79 -13.16
C LEU A 71 5.06 -11.39 -14.52
N LYS A 72 5.67 -10.60 -15.41
CA LYS A 72 6.13 -11.08 -16.72
C LYS A 72 7.20 -12.16 -16.59
N SER A 73 8.11 -12.02 -15.63
CA SER A 73 9.19 -12.98 -15.38
C SER A 73 8.70 -14.23 -14.64
N ASN A 74 7.53 -14.16 -13.99
CA ASN A 74 6.96 -15.21 -13.17
C ASN A 74 5.53 -15.54 -13.64
N SER A 75 5.34 -15.84 -14.93
CA SER A 75 4.02 -16.15 -15.50
C SER A 75 3.33 -17.33 -14.82
N GLU A 76 4.10 -18.24 -14.22
CA GLU A 76 3.58 -19.36 -13.44
C GLU A 76 2.77 -18.90 -12.21
N LEU A 77 3.13 -17.78 -11.57
CA LEU A 77 2.37 -17.23 -10.45
C LEU A 77 0.98 -16.78 -10.88
N VAL A 78 0.87 -16.13 -12.04
CA VAL A 78 -0.42 -15.69 -12.58
C VAL A 78 -1.29 -16.88 -12.97
N ASN A 79 -0.68 -17.92 -13.54
CA ASN A 79 -1.38 -19.14 -13.90
C ASN A 79 -1.89 -19.88 -12.65
N ALA A 80 -1.04 -20.02 -11.63
CA ALA A 80 -1.42 -20.64 -10.35
C ALA A 80 -2.54 -19.87 -9.64
N GLU A 81 -2.45 -18.54 -9.58
CA GLU A 81 -3.50 -17.68 -9.02
C GLU A 81 -4.82 -17.84 -9.79
N THR A 82 -4.76 -17.91 -11.11
CA THR A 82 -5.95 -18.11 -11.96
C THR A 82 -6.57 -19.50 -11.72
N GLU A 83 -5.74 -20.53 -11.57
CA GLU A 83 -6.18 -21.89 -11.27
C GLU A 83 -6.83 -21.99 -9.88
N ILE A 84 -6.23 -21.38 -8.86
CA ILE A 84 -6.80 -21.30 -7.51
C ILE A 84 -8.14 -20.56 -7.53
N ASN A 85 -8.23 -19.41 -8.19
CA ASN A 85 -9.49 -18.66 -8.28
C ASN A 85 -10.58 -19.45 -8.99
N LYS A 86 -10.21 -20.23 -10.01
CA LYS A 86 -11.13 -21.16 -10.67
C LYS A 86 -11.58 -22.27 -9.72
N MET A 87 -10.66 -22.94 -9.02
CA MET A 87 -10.98 -23.99 -8.06
C MET A 87 -11.90 -23.48 -6.95
N ILE A 88 -11.66 -22.27 -6.42
CA ILE A 88 -12.54 -21.62 -5.43
C ILE A 88 -13.93 -21.37 -6.02
N SER A 89 -14.01 -20.82 -7.23
CA SER A 89 -15.30 -20.59 -7.91
C SER A 89 -16.07 -21.89 -8.14
N ASP A 90 -15.38 -22.93 -8.61
CA ASP A 90 -15.96 -24.25 -8.85
C ASP A 90 -16.44 -24.88 -7.52
N ALA A 91 -15.70 -24.68 -6.42
CA ALA A 91 -16.11 -25.12 -5.09
C ALA A 91 -17.35 -24.40 -4.56
N LEU A 92 -17.42 -23.08 -4.74
CA LEU A 92 -18.60 -22.29 -4.38
C LEU A 92 -19.84 -22.70 -5.19
N GLN A 93 -19.64 -23.17 -6.42
CA GLN A 93 -20.72 -23.66 -7.30
C GLN A 93 -21.02 -25.15 -7.12
N GLY A 94 -20.29 -25.85 -6.24
CA GLY A 94 -20.45 -27.29 -6.01
C GLY A 94 -19.99 -28.17 -7.17
N MET A 95 -19.13 -27.65 -8.05
CA MET A 95 -18.63 -28.33 -9.26
C MET A 95 -17.23 -28.95 -9.10
N THR A 96 -16.53 -28.73 -7.98
CA THR A 96 -15.19 -29.29 -7.71
C THR A 96 -15.20 -30.77 -7.40
N LYS A 97 -14.11 -31.46 -7.78
CA LYS A 97 -13.84 -32.85 -7.40
C LYS A 97 -13.28 -32.93 -5.97
N GLU A 98 -13.46 -34.08 -5.30
CA GLU A 98 -12.98 -34.32 -3.93
C GLU A 98 -11.50 -33.97 -3.71
N LYS A 99 -10.65 -34.25 -4.71
CA LYS A 99 -9.20 -34.00 -4.66
C LYS A 99 -8.86 -32.50 -4.67
N GLU A 100 -9.52 -31.72 -5.53
CA GLU A 100 -9.34 -30.26 -5.62
C GLU A 100 -9.81 -29.58 -4.32
N ASN A 101 -10.85 -30.13 -3.69
CA ASN A 101 -11.35 -29.64 -2.40
C ASN A 101 -10.35 -29.92 -1.25
N GLN A 102 -9.66 -31.06 -1.25
CA GLN A 102 -8.58 -31.33 -0.29
C GLN A 102 -7.38 -30.41 -0.50
N GLU A 103 -6.98 -30.16 -1.75
CA GLU A 103 -5.89 -29.24 -2.08
C GLU A 103 -6.21 -27.80 -1.63
N LEU A 104 -7.44 -27.33 -1.84
CA LEU A 104 -7.90 -26.03 -1.32
C LEU A 104 -7.87 -25.94 0.21
N ASN A 105 -8.34 -26.99 0.90
CA ASN A 105 -8.34 -26.98 2.37
C ASN A 105 -6.91 -26.93 2.95
N ASN A 106 -5.97 -27.67 2.34
CA ASN A 106 -4.56 -27.64 2.75
C ASN A 106 -3.94 -26.25 2.52
N LEU A 107 -4.28 -25.60 1.40
CA LEU A 107 -3.86 -24.23 1.12
C LEU A 107 -4.40 -23.24 2.17
N PHE A 108 -5.68 -23.31 2.50
CA PHE A 108 -6.28 -22.43 3.51
C PHE A 108 -5.67 -22.60 4.90
N GLU A 109 -5.38 -23.84 5.32
CA GLU A 109 -4.71 -24.07 6.60
C GLU A 109 -3.27 -23.54 6.58
N THR A 110 -2.53 -23.71 5.48
CA THR A 110 -1.18 -23.15 5.34
C THR A 110 -1.18 -21.62 5.45
N ILE A 111 -2.13 -20.96 4.78
CA ILE A 111 -2.29 -19.49 4.85
C ILE A 111 -2.61 -19.08 6.29
N ARG A 112 -3.55 -19.77 6.94
CA ARG A 112 -3.96 -19.49 8.32
C ARG A 112 -2.82 -19.66 9.32
N GLU A 113 -1.91 -20.59 9.10
CA GLU A 113 -0.72 -20.77 9.93
C GLU A 113 0.31 -19.65 9.70
N SER A 114 0.45 -19.17 8.46
CA SER A 114 1.34 -18.06 8.12
C SER A 114 0.92 -16.72 8.76
N GLU A 115 -0.39 -16.49 8.95
CA GLU A 115 -0.93 -15.28 9.60
C GLU A 115 -0.76 -15.27 11.14
N LYS A 116 -0.41 -16.42 11.75
CA LYS A 116 -0.21 -16.55 13.20
C LYS A 116 1.25 -16.40 13.64
N SER A 117 2.19 -16.37 12.71
CA SER A 117 3.64 -16.22 12.95
C SER A 117 4.08 -14.77 12.85
#